data_AF-A0A0V0UB78-F1
#
_entry.id   AF-A0A0V0UB78-F1
#
_cell.length_a   1.000
_cell.length_b   1.000
_cell.length_c   1.000
_cell.angle_alpha   90.00
_cell.angle_beta   90.00
_cell.angle_gamma   90.00
#
_symmetry.space_group_name_H-M   'P 1'
#
loop_
_entity.id
_entity.type
_entity.pdbx_description
1 polymer ?
#
loop_
_entity_poly.entity_id
_entity_poly.type
_entity_poly.pdbx_seq_one_letter_code
_entity_poly.pdbx_strand_id
1 'polypeptide(L)'
;MAHVSLKRNTCQFEPSGRVGRIDEALQSMDKQNGSSKKSQKDFNNSNKRNSRIGVCTDPNCTLKIGDIVWARLTTRSVWWPGVVVDPRTCGYDLNESVWVYWIGDQRISDVLPENTVSIMDNFEGRYRIRGSANYHKSVEEALKLFFEQNGIPLPTNVVTAALNGFTGKLREDIHYALRRNTHKILPIYIRQRLSEINSQVSLESAQMKTLNHQLPSEYSTNSPTATTTSSFSEDFLKRSCIGEFGGKDLLDKIIEKDPWYCFICAMEKLGPLNPQSDWKKRLSSLFNNENVRDDIDLTLFPNEKQPIRVLSLFDGIATGKIALDELGINIEIYYSCEIDQEALLVTKVNHENQIVYLGDVRGITREKLEEISPIDLLIGGSPCNDVSIANPKRRGLYDPEGTGILFFEYFRILQNLLCINSKLNRNLFWLFENVASMRDCYKIVIDRFLGRPPALYDSRFFSAQNRARYFWGNIPGMYRCPKYALLLLEQTV
;
A
#
# COMPACT_ATOMS: atom_id res chain seq x y z
N MET A 1 26.38 -48.27 28.99
CA MET A 1 26.73 -47.04 29.75
C MET A 1 27.26 -46.04 28.72
N ALA A 2 26.77 -44.82 28.53
CA ALA A 2 26.04 -43.94 29.43
C ALA A 2 24.92 -43.16 28.69
N HIS A 3 23.81 -42.97 29.39
CA HIS A 3 22.75 -42.03 29.07
C HIS A 3 23.20 -40.60 29.38
N VAL A 4 22.83 -39.62 28.54
CA VAL A 4 22.79 -38.20 28.94
C VAL A 4 21.36 -37.70 28.74
N SER A 5 20.77 -37.31 29.88
CA SER A 5 19.41 -36.84 30.07
C SER A 5 19.38 -35.31 30.03
N LEU A 6 18.47 -34.75 29.23
CA LEU A 6 18.14 -33.33 29.20
C LEU A 6 17.23 -33.00 30.39
N LYS A 7 17.75 -32.27 31.38
CA LYS A 7 16.95 -31.65 32.44
C LYS A 7 16.54 -30.21 32.05
N ARG A 8 15.23 -29.99 32.14
CA ARG A 8 14.53 -28.69 32.12
C ARG A 8 15.07 -27.77 33.21
N ASN A 9 15.28 -26.49 32.90
CA ASN A 9 15.34 -25.43 33.89
C ASN A 9 14.18 -24.45 33.66
N THR A 10 13.30 -24.41 34.65
CA THR A 10 12.29 -23.40 34.96
C THR A 10 12.97 -22.15 35.51
N CYS A 11 12.57 -20.95 35.07
CA CYS A 11 12.90 -19.70 35.75
C CYS A 11 11.64 -19.05 36.31
N GLN A 12 11.59 -19.02 37.65
CA GLN A 12 10.67 -18.27 38.48
C GLN A 12 11.06 -16.77 38.43
N PHE A 13 10.06 -15.90 38.39
CA PHE A 13 10.22 -14.46 38.62
C PHE A 13 9.78 -14.14 40.04
N GLU A 14 10.66 -13.51 40.82
CA GLU A 14 10.27 -12.74 42.00
C GLU A 14 10.64 -11.26 41.82
N PRO A 15 9.88 -10.34 42.46
CA PRO A 15 9.92 -8.92 42.16
C PRO A 15 10.76 -8.15 43.19
N SER A 16 11.64 -7.26 42.73
CA SER A 16 12.25 -6.28 43.62
C SER A 16 12.45 -4.93 42.94
N GLY A 17 11.81 -3.89 43.49
CA GLY A 17 12.51 -2.63 43.74
C GLY A 17 12.14 -1.41 42.90
N ARG A 18 11.18 -0.64 43.45
CA ARG A 18 11.10 0.84 43.51
C ARG A 18 10.70 1.66 42.27
N VAL A 19 9.48 2.16 42.41
CA VAL A 19 8.88 3.38 41.86
C VAL A 19 9.77 4.62 42.09
N GLY A 20 10.04 5.36 41.01
CA GLY A 20 10.64 6.70 41.03
C GLY A 20 10.11 7.51 39.84
N ARG A 21 9.53 8.68 40.15
CA ARG A 21 8.92 9.65 39.21
C ARG A 21 9.91 10.11 38.14
N ILE A 22 9.45 10.22 36.89
CA ILE A 22 10.17 10.89 35.80
C ILE A 22 9.32 12.09 35.35
N ASP A 23 9.47 13.19 36.08
CA ASP A 23 8.96 14.53 35.75
C ASP A 23 10.13 15.50 35.45
N GLU A 24 11.27 14.99 34.93
CA GLU A 24 12.50 15.80 34.73
C GLU A 24 13.21 15.54 33.38
N ALA A 25 12.47 15.22 32.32
CA ALA A 25 13.02 15.15 30.95
C ALA A 25 12.31 16.09 29.96
N LEU A 26 11.69 17.17 30.46
CA LEU A 26 10.94 18.17 29.68
C LEU A 26 11.40 19.63 29.91
N GLN A 27 12.59 19.87 30.48
CA GLN A 27 13.08 21.24 30.76
C GLN A 27 14.57 21.48 30.42
N SER A 28 15.06 20.96 29.29
CA SER A 28 16.45 21.23 28.85
C SER A 28 16.65 21.58 27.37
N MET A 29 15.64 22.16 26.71
CA MET A 29 15.79 22.72 25.34
C MET A 29 15.36 24.17 25.18
N ASP A 30 15.31 24.95 26.27
CA ASP A 30 15.16 26.41 26.20
C ASP A 30 16.22 27.09 27.07
N LYS A 31 17.22 27.67 26.39
CA LYS A 31 18.21 28.68 26.78
C LYS A 31 19.63 28.23 26.43
N GLN A 32 20.04 28.53 25.19
CA GLN A 32 21.32 29.21 24.93
C GLN A 32 21.40 29.64 23.46
N ASN A 33 21.34 30.96 23.27
CA ASN A 33 22.13 31.78 22.34
C ASN A 33 21.33 32.63 21.36
N GLY A 34 20.93 33.81 21.86
CA GLY A 34 20.84 35.02 21.05
C GLY A 34 22.22 35.67 20.87
N SER A 35 22.34 36.41 19.76
CA SER A 35 23.37 37.38 19.38
C SER A 35 24.67 36.87 18.74
N SER A 36 24.70 36.92 17.41
CA SER A 36 25.86 37.40 16.63
C SER A 36 25.41 37.93 15.27
N LYS A 37 25.28 39.26 15.16
CA LYS A 37 25.17 40.00 13.90
C LYS A 37 26.49 39.93 13.14
N LYS A 38 26.71 38.94 12.27
CA LYS A 38 27.71 38.97 11.17
C LYS A 38 27.66 37.69 10.33
N SER A 39 26.76 37.65 9.35
CA SER A 39 26.92 36.89 8.08
C SER A 39 25.71 37.09 7.15
N GLN A 40 25.06 38.26 7.21
CA GLN A 40 24.01 38.66 6.29
C GLN A 40 24.64 39.40 5.10
N LYS A 41 25.58 38.73 4.43
CA LYS A 41 26.20 39.22 3.19
C LYS A 41 26.70 38.10 2.28
N ASP A 42 26.88 36.88 2.81
CA ASP A 42 27.35 35.73 2.02
C ASP A 42 26.24 34.78 1.56
N PHE A 43 24.97 35.03 1.95
CA PHE A 43 23.79 34.33 1.40
C PHE A 43 23.23 34.95 0.12
N ASN A 44 23.75 36.11 -0.32
CA ASN A 44 23.27 36.84 -1.49
C ASN A 44 24.09 36.60 -2.76
N ASN A 45 25.09 35.71 -2.75
CA ASN A 45 26.01 35.52 -3.89
C ASN A 45 26.02 34.13 -4.53
N SER A 46 25.09 33.23 -4.16
CA SER A 46 24.88 31.95 -4.85
C SER A 46 23.63 31.91 -5.75
N ASN A 47 22.78 32.94 -5.74
CA ASN A 47 21.59 33.05 -6.61
C ASN A 47 21.90 33.53 -8.04
N LYS A 48 23.06 33.15 -8.58
CA LYS A 48 23.45 33.40 -9.97
C LYS A 48 23.71 32.10 -10.73
N ARG A 49 22.73 31.19 -10.70
CA ARG A 49 22.50 30.19 -11.76
C ARG A 49 21.00 30.02 -11.96
N ASN A 50 20.46 30.76 -12.92
CA ASN A 50 19.14 30.49 -13.51
C ASN A 50 19.15 29.06 -14.07
N SER A 51 18.58 28.10 -13.33
CA SER A 51 18.02 26.88 -13.89
C SER A 51 16.50 26.92 -13.66
N ARG A 52 15.73 26.54 -14.68
CA ARG A 52 14.29 26.81 -14.85
C ARG A 52 13.48 26.38 -13.61
N ILE A 53 12.67 27.28 -13.06
CA ILE A 53 11.63 26.97 -12.06
C ILE A 53 10.47 26.28 -12.81
N GLY A 54 10.71 25.08 -13.33
CA GLY A 54 9.69 24.21 -13.92
C GLY A 54 8.98 23.40 -12.85
N VAL A 55 7.71 23.07 -13.08
CA VAL A 55 6.94 22.13 -12.24
C VAL A 55 7.09 20.67 -12.71
N CYS A 56 7.58 20.49 -13.95
CA CYS A 56 7.92 19.23 -14.58
C CYS A 56 8.98 19.47 -15.67
N THR A 57 9.50 18.39 -16.27
CA THR A 57 10.48 18.44 -17.37
C THR A 57 9.84 18.52 -18.75
N ASP A 58 8.52 18.31 -18.88
CA ASP A 58 7.79 18.48 -20.14
C ASP A 58 7.88 19.94 -20.64
N PRO A 59 8.47 20.18 -21.83
CA PRO A 59 8.60 21.52 -22.39
C PRO A 59 7.27 22.19 -22.76
N ASN A 60 6.19 21.42 -22.92
CA ASN A 60 4.85 21.92 -23.26
C ASN A 60 4.00 22.25 -22.03
N CYS A 61 4.50 21.95 -20.82
CA CYS A 61 3.74 22.24 -19.61
C CYS A 61 3.67 23.74 -19.33
N THR A 62 2.46 24.27 -19.34
CA THR A 62 2.16 25.69 -19.08
C THR A 62 1.90 25.99 -17.61
N LEU A 63 1.77 24.95 -16.77
CA LEU A 63 1.41 25.06 -15.37
C LEU A 63 2.54 25.68 -14.51
N LYS A 64 2.14 26.33 -13.43
CA LYS A 64 3.01 26.98 -12.44
C LYS A 64 2.66 26.52 -11.03
N ILE A 65 3.65 26.57 -10.14
CA ILE A 65 3.46 26.31 -8.71
C ILE A 65 2.31 27.18 -8.19
N GLY A 66 1.34 26.55 -7.54
CA GLY A 66 0.14 27.17 -7.01
C GLY A 66 -1.04 27.20 -7.96
N ASP A 67 -0.93 26.73 -9.21
CA ASP A 67 -2.08 26.58 -10.10
C ASP A 67 -3.12 25.64 -9.48
N ILE A 68 -4.36 26.11 -9.43
CA ILE A 68 -5.50 25.30 -9.00
C ILE A 68 -6.03 24.55 -10.22
N VAL A 69 -6.05 23.23 -10.12
CA VAL A 69 -6.27 22.33 -11.26
C VAL A 69 -7.37 21.32 -10.98
N TRP A 70 -8.04 20.89 -12.04
CA TRP A 70 -8.65 19.57 -12.09
C TRP A 70 -7.55 18.58 -12.47
N ALA A 71 -7.39 17.54 -11.66
CA ALA A 71 -6.47 16.45 -11.98
C ALA A 71 -7.13 15.08 -11.77
N ARG A 72 -6.62 14.07 -12.46
CA ARG A 72 -7.04 12.67 -12.29
C ARG A 72 -5.85 11.74 -12.48
N LEU A 73 -5.78 10.65 -11.71
CA LEU A 73 -4.65 9.72 -11.81
C LEU A 73 -4.66 8.89 -13.10
N THR A 74 -5.86 8.56 -13.60
CA THR A 74 -6.03 7.79 -14.84
C THR A 74 -7.21 8.34 -15.65
N THR A 75 -7.32 7.93 -16.92
CA THR A 75 -8.45 8.32 -17.78
C THR A 75 -9.81 7.83 -17.27
N ARG A 76 -9.81 6.76 -16.45
CA ARG A 76 -11.01 6.20 -15.79
C ARG A 76 -11.28 6.82 -14.41
N SER A 77 -10.32 7.55 -13.85
CA SER A 77 -10.46 8.22 -12.56
C SER A 77 -11.31 9.49 -12.67
N VAL A 78 -11.96 9.82 -11.56
CA VAL A 78 -12.76 11.05 -11.42
C VAL A 78 -11.85 12.26 -11.32
N TRP A 79 -12.23 13.37 -11.95
CA TRP A 79 -11.58 14.67 -11.76
C TRP A 79 -11.71 15.14 -10.32
N TRP A 80 -10.59 15.45 -9.68
CA TRP A 80 -10.50 15.97 -8.32
C TRP A 80 -9.73 17.29 -8.29
N PRO A 81 -10.08 18.25 -7.42
CA PRO A 81 -9.35 19.51 -7.33
C PRO A 81 -7.99 19.37 -6.64
N GLY A 82 -6.98 20.04 -7.16
CA GLY A 82 -5.64 20.06 -6.58
C GLY A 82 -4.89 21.37 -6.81
N VAL A 83 -3.70 21.45 -6.22
CA VAL A 83 -2.76 22.57 -6.32
C VAL A 83 -1.45 22.03 -6.87
N VAL A 84 -0.92 22.65 -7.93
CA VAL A 84 0.40 22.29 -8.45
C VAL A 84 1.49 22.68 -7.45
N VAL A 85 2.37 21.74 -7.11
CA VAL A 85 3.46 21.93 -6.15
C VAL A 85 4.82 21.63 -6.76
N ASP A 86 5.89 22.10 -6.11
CA ASP A 86 7.25 21.76 -6.51
C ASP A 86 7.67 20.43 -5.86
N PRO A 87 7.93 19.35 -6.63
CA PRO A 87 8.30 18.04 -6.07
C PRO A 87 9.53 18.09 -5.17
N ARG A 88 10.45 19.04 -5.41
CA ARG A 88 11.68 19.17 -4.64
C ARG A 88 11.41 19.61 -3.20
N THR A 89 10.27 20.23 -2.94
CA THR A 89 9.87 20.62 -1.57
C THR A 89 9.39 19.46 -0.72
N CYS A 90 9.07 18.32 -1.33
CA CYS A 90 8.62 17.09 -0.67
C CYS A 90 9.57 15.90 -0.88
N GLY A 91 10.80 16.15 -1.34
CA GLY A 91 11.87 15.14 -1.44
C GLY A 91 11.91 14.36 -2.76
N TYR A 92 11.25 14.86 -3.81
CA TYR A 92 11.22 14.24 -5.13
C TYR A 92 11.93 15.09 -6.20
N ASP A 93 12.47 14.42 -7.21
CA ASP A 93 13.07 15.08 -8.37
C ASP A 93 12.01 15.48 -9.41
N LEU A 94 12.37 16.43 -10.28
CA LEU A 94 11.53 16.80 -11.42
C LEU A 94 11.51 15.66 -12.44
N ASN A 95 10.32 15.34 -12.93
CA ASN A 95 10.08 14.39 -14.01
C ASN A 95 9.05 14.97 -15.00
N GLU A 96 8.61 14.19 -16.00
CA GLU A 96 7.64 14.66 -17.00
C GLU A 96 6.25 14.89 -16.42
N SER A 97 5.95 14.30 -15.26
CA SER A 97 4.69 14.45 -14.54
C SER A 97 4.62 15.76 -13.74
N VAL A 98 3.41 16.26 -13.56
CA VAL A 98 3.10 17.42 -12.71
C VAL A 98 2.73 16.94 -11.32
N TRP A 99 3.37 17.49 -10.29
CA TRP A 99 3.04 17.14 -8.92
C TRP A 99 1.86 17.95 -8.40
N VAL A 100 0.82 17.25 -7.94
CA VAL A 100 -0.44 17.83 -7.50
C VAL A 100 -0.64 17.51 -6.02
N TYR A 101 -0.81 18.54 -5.20
CA TYR A 101 -1.36 18.45 -3.86
C TYR A 101 -2.89 18.44 -3.94
N TRP A 102 -3.51 17.37 -3.49
CA TRP A 102 -4.95 17.17 -3.59
C TRP A 102 -5.68 17.91 -2.45
N ILE A 103 -6.65 18.75 -2.82
CA ILE A 103 -7.43 19.51 -1.83
C ILE A 103 -8.42 18.58 -1.15
N GLY A 104 -8.48 18.63 0.18
CA GLY A 104 -9.36 17.81 1.01
C GLY A 104 -8.78 16.49 1.51
N ASP A 105 -7.73 15.94 0.88
CA ASP A 105 -7.06 14.71 1.34
C ASP A 105 -5.63 14.94 1.87
N GLN A 106 -5.06 16.12 1.61
CA GLN A 106 -3.71 16.56 2.00
C GLN A 106 -2.56 15.66 1.52
N ARG A 107 -2.78 14.94 0.41
CA ARG A 107 -1.80 14.07 -0.25
C ARG A 107 -1.19 14.77 -1.45
N ILE A 108 -0.06 14.24 -1.91
CA ILE A 108 0.54 14.61 -3.19
C ILE A 108 0.60 13.40 -4.12
N SER A 109 0.54 13.63 -5.42
CA SER A 109 0.80 12.61 -6.45
C SER A 109 1.40 13.27 -7.68
N ASP A 110 2.22 12.54 -8.42
CA ASP A 110 2.61 12.91 -9.76
C ASP A 110 1.49 12.52 -10.74
N VAL A 111 1.14 13.43 -11.63
CA VAL A 111 0.02 13.30 -12.56
C VAL A 111 0.51 13.67 -13.95
N LEU A 112 0.15 12.87 -14.95
CA LEU A 112 0.50 13.19 -16.33
C LEU A 112 -0.09 14.55 -16.77
N PRO A 113 0.64 15.39 -17.51
CA PRO A 113 0.16 16.70 -17.93
C PRO A 113 -1.20 16.69 -18.63
N GLU A 114 -1.49 15.70 -19.48
CA GLU A 114 -2.78 15.56 -20.18
C GLU A 114 -3.96 15.25 -19.25
N ASN A 115 -3.68 14.79 -18.04
CA ASN A 115 -4.67 14.55 -17.00
C ASN A 115 -4.72 15.68 -15.96
N THR A 116 -4.13 16.84 -16.26
CA THR A 116 -4.12 18.02 -15.40
C THR A 116 -4.51 19.26 -16.21
N VAL A 117 -5.61 19.92 -15.83
CA VAL A 117 -6.10 21.14 -16.51
C VAL A 117 -6.51 22.18 -15.49
N SER A 118 -6.67 23.45 -15.89
CA SER A 118 -7.09 24.50 -14.95
C SER A 118 -8.42 24.12 -14.29
N ILE A 119 -8.61 24.49 -13.02
CA ILE A 119 -9.91 24.34 -12.34
C ILE A 119 -11.02 25.09 -13.08
N MET A 120 -10.67 26.13 -13.84
CA MET A 120 -11.61 26.92 -14.63
C MET A 120 -11.97 26.30 -15.99
N ASP A 121 -11.21 25.30 -16.45
CA ASP A 121 -11.43 24.69 -17.76
C ASP A 121 -12.56 23.67 -17.70
N ASN A 122 -13.63 23.92 -18.47
CA ASN A 122 -14.81 23.04 -18.57
C ASN A 122 -15.33 22.58 -17.19
N PHE A 123 -15.53 23.54 -16.27
CA PHE A 123 -15.93 23.28 -14.89
C PHE A 123 -17.22 22.43 -14.83
N GLU A 124 -18.24 22.79 -15.62
CA GLU A 124 -19.52 22.05 -15.69
C GLU A 124 -19.31 20.57 -16.08
N GLY A 125 -18.50 20.29 -17.10
CA GLY A 125 -18.24 18.93 -17.55
C GLY A 125 -17.35 18.10 -16.62
N ARG A 126 -16.62 18.74 -15.69
CA ARG A 126 -15.73 18.06 -14.72
C ARG A 126 -16.33 17.96 -13.32
N TYR A 127 -17.26 18.85 -13.00
CA TYR A 127 -17.96 18.88 -11.73
C TYR A 127 -18.98 17.75 -11.64
N ARG A 128 -18.93 16.98 -10.56
CA ARG A 128 -19.91 15.93 -10.29
C ARG A 128 -20.99 16.43 -9.35
N ILE A 129 -22.21 16.59 -9.87
CA ILE A 129 -23.40 16.93 -9.07
C ILE A 129 -23.70 15.83 -8.04
N ARG A 130 -23.56 14.55 -8.40
CA ARG A 130 -23.69 13.40 -7.49
C ARG A 130 -22.35 13.02 -6.84
N GLY A 131 -21.65 14.01 -6.28
CA GLY A 131 -20.39 13.83 -5.55
C GLY A 131 -20.63 13.48 -4.08
N SER A 132 -19.56 13.09 -3.38
CA SER A 132 -19.60 12.96 -1.91
C SER A 132 -19.53 14.34 -1.25
N ALA A 133 -19.97 14.46 0.00
CA ALA A 133 -19.85 15.72 0.75
C ALA A 133 -18.41 16.26 0.81
N ASN A 134 -17.43 15.36 0.96
CA ASN A 134 -16.01 15.72 0.95
C ASN A 134 -15.54 16.23 -0.41
N TYR A 135 -16.03 15.64 -1.50
CA TYR A 135 -15.74 16.14 -2.86
C TYR A 135 -16.29 17.55 -3.05
N HIS A 136 -17.55 17.80 -2.69
CA HIS A 136 -18.12 19.14 -2.84
C HIS A 136 -17.38 20.17 -2.00
N LYS A 137 -16.99 19.81 -0.78
CA LYS A 137 -16.19 20.67 0.10
C LYS A 137 -14.79 20.97 -0.48
N SER A 138 -14.11 19.97 -1.05
CA SER A 138 -12.79 20.19 -1.65
C SER A 138 -12.85 21.08 -2.89
N VAL A 139 -13.90 20.94 -3.71
CA VAL A 139 -14.11 21.82 -4.88
C VAL A 139 -14.38 23.25 -4.44
N GLU A 140 -15.21 23.45 -3.43
CA GLU A 140 -15.48 24.78 -2.88
C GLU A 140 -14.21 25.43 -2.31
N GLU A 141 -13.39 24.67 -1.58
CA GLU A 141 -12.10 25.12 -1.04
C GLU A 141 -11.10 25.47 -2.15
N ALA A 142 -11.04 24.67 -3.22
CA ALA A 142 -10.21 24.93 -4.38
C ALA A 142 -10.57 26.24 -5.07
N LEU A 143 -11.86 26.49 -5.27
CA LEU A 143 -12.33 27.75 -5.84
C LEU A 143 -11.99 28.91 -4.90
N LYS A 144 -12.26 28.81 -3.60
CA LYS A 144 -11.88 29.87 -2.63
C LYS A 144 -10.40 30.20 -2.70
N LEU A 145 -9.54 29.17 -2.75
CA LEU A 145 -8.11 29.33 -2.86
C LEU A 145 -7.71 30.00 -4.19
N PHE A 146 -8.34 29.64 -5.31
CA PHE A 146 -8.11 30.31 -6.59
C PHE A 146 -8.42 31.81 -6.52
N PHE A 147 -9.58 32.18 -5.97
CA PHE A 147 -10.01 33.58 -5.88
C PHE A 147 -9.08 34.38 -4.95
N GLU A 148 -8.72 33.81 -3.80
CA GLU A 148 -7.81 34.41 -2.84
C GLU A 148 -6.41 34.65 -3.44
N GLN A 149 -5.82 33.64 -4.09
CA GLN A 149 -4.47 33.73 -4.68
C GLN A 149 -4.37 34.77 -5.80
N ASN A 150 -5.48 35.05 -6.49
CA ASN A 150 -5.54 36.01 -7.60
C ASN A 150 -6.11 37.37 -7.19
N GLY A 151 -6.45 37.57 -5.91
CA GLY A 151 -7.01 38.83 -5.41
C GLY A 151 -8.38 39.18 -6.02
N ILE A 152 -9.16 38.16 -6.43
CA ILE A 152 -10.48 38.34 -7.05
C ILE A 152 -11.55 38.23 -5.95
N PRO A 153 -12.53 39.16 -5.89
CA PRO A 153 -13.63 39.07 -4.93
C PRO A 153 -14.40 37.75 -5.04
N LEU A 154 -14.60 37.08 -3.91
CA LEU A 154 -15.28 35.79 -3.85
C LEU A 154 -16.81 35.95 -4.02
N PRO A 155 -17.45 35.23 -4.96
CA PRO A 155 -18.92 35.21 -5.09
C PRO A 155 -19.60 34.54 -3.88
N THR A 156 -20.85 34.94 -3.59
CA THR A 156 -21.65 34.39 -2.47
C THR A 156 -21.82 32.86 -2.54
N ASN A 157 -22.02 32.31 -3.74
CA ASN A 157 -22.05 30.87 -3.98
C ASN A 157 -21.11 30.53 -5.15
N VAL A 158 -19.83 30.34 -4.82
CA VAL A 158 -18.75 30.21 -5.81
C VAL A 158 -18.93 28.99 -6.74
N VAL A 159 -19.43 27.87 -6.23
CA VAL A 159 -19.68 26.65 -7.03
C VAL A 159 -20.82 26.88 -8.03
N THR A 160 -21.92 27.50 -7.59
CA THR A 160 -23.04 27.83 -8.48
C THR A 160 -22.61 28.86 -9.54
N ALA A 161 -21.80 29.84 -9.16
CA ALA A 161 -21.25 30.81 -10.11
C ALA A 161 -20.34 30.15 -11.16
N ALA A 162 -19.53 29.16 -10.74
CA ALA A 162 -18.67 28.38 -11.64
C ALA A 162 -19.48 27.50 -12.60
N LEU A 163 -20.55 26.84 -12.12
CA LEU A 163 -21.46 26.05 -12.97
C LEU A 163 -22.17 26.91 -14.02
N ASN A 164 -22.49 28.16 -13.69
CA ASN A 164 -23.11 29.11 -14.61
C ASN A 164 -22.10 29.87 -15.51
N GLY A 165 -20.79 29.55 -15.41
CA GLY A 165 -19.75 30.04 -16.32
C GLY A 165 -19.20 31.44 -16.07
N PHE A 166 -19.52 32.09 -14.94
CA PHE A 166 -19.18 33.47 -14.57
C PHE A 166 -19.56 34.56 -15.61
N THR A 167 -20.01 35.73 -15.16
CA THR A 167 -20.50 36.80 -16.07
C THR A 167 -19.90 38.17 -15.77
N GLY A 168 -19.82 39.04 -16.80
CA GLY A 168 -19.38 40.42 -16.67
C GLY A 168 -17.94 40.57 -16.17
N LYS A 169 -17.69 41.57 -15.31
CA LYS A 169 -16.37 41.91 -14.77
C LYS A 169 -15.65 40.71 -14.12
N LEU A 170 -16.38 39.85 -13.43
CA LEU A 170 -15.81 38.67 -12.77
C LEU A 170 -15.14 37.72 -13.76
N ARG A 171 -15.76 37.52 -14.94
CA ARG A 171 -15.20 36.68 -16.00
C ARG A 171 -13.93 37.30 -16.60
N GLU A 172 -13.91 38.62 -16.76
CA GLU A 172 -12.74 39.35 -17.25
C GLU A 172 -11.56 39.25 -16.27
N ASP A 173 -11.82 39.41 -14.98
CA ASP A 173 -10.82 39.28 -13.91
C ASP A 173 -10.22 37.85 -13.86
N ILE A 174 -11.05 36.81 -14.00
CA ILE A 174 -10.60 35.41 -14.06
C ILE A 174 -9.73 35.17 -15.31
N HIS A 175 -10.16 35.64 -16.49
CA HIS A 175 -9.36 35.50 -17.71
C HIS A 175 -8.05 36.29 -17.66
N TYR A 176 -8.03 37.44 -16.98
CA TYR A 176 -6.80 38.20 -16.76
C TYR A 176 -5.83 37.42 -15.84
N ALA A 177 -6.34 36.84 -14.75
CA ALA A 177 -5.55 36.02 -13.84
C ALA A 177 -4.93 34.79 -14.53
N LEU A 178 -5.74 34.05 -15.31
CA LEU A 178 -5.27 32.88 -16.07
C LEU A 178 -4.22 33.24 -17.13
N ARG A 179 -4.30 34.42 -17.76
CA ARG A 179 -3.30 34.87 -18.74
C ARG A 179 -1.96 35.27 -18.12
N ARG A 180 -1.97 35.86 -16.93
CA ARG A 180 -0.74 36.30 -16.24
C ARG A 180 0.11 35.11 -15.80
N ASN A 181 -0.55 33.99 -15.48
CA ASN A 181 -0.02 32.72 -14.96
C ASN A 181 1.40 32.77 -14.37
N THR A 182 1.52 33.28 -13.14
CA THR A 182 2.78 33.31 -12.38
C THR A 182 2.81 32.24 -11.29
N HIS A 183 4.00 31.88 -10.80
CA HIS A 183 4.12 31.09 -9.57
C HIS A 183 3.46 31.82 -8.39
N LYS A 184 2.69 31.10 -7.57
CA LYS A 184 2.05 31.61 -6.37
C LYS A 184 2.74 31.09 -5.11
N ILE A 185 2.64 31.87 -4.04
CA ILE A 185 3.05 31.43 -2.70
C ILE A 185 1.97 30.48 -2.18
N LEU A 186 2.36 29.25 -1.88
CA LEU A 186 1.43 28.25 -1.34
C LEU A 186 0.99 28.63 0.09
N PRO A 187 -0.27 28.36 0.47
CA PRO A 187 -0.74 28.50 1.84
C PRO A 187 0.18 27.82 2.87
N ILE A 188 0.22 28.37 4.09
CA ILE A 188 1.10 27.87 5.16
C ILE A 188 0.84 26.39 5.44
N TYR A 189 -0.43 25.96 5.47
CA TYR A 189 -0.80 24.58 5.73
C TYR A 189 -0.27 23.62 4.64
N ILE A 190 -0.28 24.03 3.37
CA ILE A 190 0.29 23.22 2.26
C ILE A 190 1.81 23.12 2.43
N ARG A 191 2.49 24.24 2.70
CA ARG A 191 3.95 24.26 2.88
C ARG A 191 4.41 23.41 4.08
N GLN A 192 3.69 23.48 5.20
CA GLN A 192 3.93 22.63 6.37
C GLN A 192 3.78 21.16 6.00
N ARG A 193 2.70 20.81 5.28
CA ARG A 193 2.47 19.44 4.86
C ARG A 193 3.54 18.90 3.91
N LEU A 194 4.01 19.71 2.96
CA LEU A 194 5.11 19.33 2.06
C LEU A 194 6.42 19.09 2.83
N SER A 195 6.70 19.92 3.85
CA SER A 195 7.84 19.73 4.74
C SER A 195 7.74 18.46 5.58
N GLU A 196 6.55 18.12 6.09
CA GLU A 196 6.30 16.86 6.80
C GLU A 196 6.58 15.66 5.90
N ILE A 197 6.09 15.68 4.65
CA ILE A 197 6.34 14.61 3.68
C ILE A 197 7.84 14.47 3.41
N ASN A 198 8.55 15.58 3.21
CA ASN A 198 10.00 15.56 3.01
C ASN A 198 10.75 14.93 4.20
N SER A 199 10.30 15.22 5.43
CA SER A 199 10.91 14.65 6.63
C SER A 199 10.74 13.13 6.70
N GLN A 200 9.60 12.59 6.23
CA GLN A 200 9.34 11.15 6.16
C GLN A 200 10.23 10.48 5.12
N VAL A 201 10.33 11.05 3.92
CA VAL A 201 11.20 10.56 2.83
C VAL A 201 12.67 10.59 3.25
N SER A 202 13.09 11.62 3.99
CA SER A 202 14.45 11.74 4.51
C SER A 202 14.78 10.67 5.57
N LEU A 203 13.82 10.35 6.45
CA LEU A 203 13.96 9.30 7.46
C LEU A 203 14.03 7.91 6.80
N GLU A 204 13.19 7.65 5.80
CA GLU A 204 13.21 6.41 5.00
C GLU A 204 14.54 6.27 4.22
N SER A 205 15.02 7.37 3.62
CA SER A 205 16.29 7.39 2.89
C SER A 205 17.51 7.24 3.81
N ALA A 206 17.44 7.79 5.02
CA ALA A 206 18.48 7.61 6.04
C ALA A 206 18.51 6.16 6.54
N GLN A 207 17.35 5.56 6.81
CA GLN A 207 17.23 4.14 7.17
C GLN A 207 17.78 3.23 6.05
N MET A 208 17.49 3.54 4.78
CA MET A 208 18.07 2.79 3.64
C MET A 208 19.58 2.98 3.48
N LYS A 209 20.12 4.18 3.74
CA LYS A 209 21.58 4.42 3.68
C LYS A 209 22.34 3.69 4.79
N THR A 210 21.76 3.56 5.98
CA THR A 210 22.33 2.74 7.06
C THR A 210 22.31 1.25 6.69
N LEU A 211 21.31 0.79 5.94
CA LEU A 211 21.24 -0.58 5.41
C LEU A 211 22.26 -0.84 4.28
N ASN A 212 22.47 0.13 3.39
CA ASN A 212 23.36 -0.01 2.23
C ASN A 212 24.86 0.10 2.57
N HIS A 213 25.24 0.56 3.77
CA HIS A 213 26.65 0.64 4.17
C HIS A 213 27.29 -0.72 4.54
N GLN A 214 26.53 -1.82 4.44
CA GLN A 214 26.96 -3.19 4.73
C GLN A 214 27.12 -4.11 3.50
N LEU A 215 27.05 -3.59 2.26
CA LEU A 215 27.26 -4.38 1.05
C LEU A 215 28.33 -3.75 0.11
N PRO A 216 29.24 -4.54 -0.49
CA PRO A 216 30.26 -4.02 -1.39
C PRO A 216 29.67 -3.52 -2.71
N SER A 217 30.19 -2.39 -3.18
CA SER A 217 29.80 -1.71 -4.41
C SER A 217 30.39 -2.38 -5.66
N GLU A 218 29.60 -3.08 -6.45
CA GLU A 218 29.86 -3.23 -7.89
C GLU A 218 28.56 -3.19 -8.71
N TYR A 219 28.65 -2.52 -9.86
CA TYR A 219 27.68 -2.39 -10.96
C TYR A 219 26.69 -1.22 -10.92
N SER A 220 27.21 -0.12 -11.46
CA SER A 220 26.53 1.04 -12.04
C SER A 220 25.85 0.70 -13.37
N THR A 221 24.66 1.28 -13.57
CA THR A 221 24.04 1.79 -14.81
C THR A 221 23.96 0.88 -16.04
N ASN A 222 22.73 0.61 -16.51
CA ASN A 222 22.23 1.08 -17.81
C ASN A 222 20.75 0.70 -18.04
N SER A 223 19.96 1.68 -18.45
CA SER A 223 18.55 1.59 -18.83
C SER A 223 18.39 1.36 -20.34
N PRO A 224 17.44 0.52 -20.82
CA PRO A 224 17.03 0.53 -22.22
C PRO A 224 15.56 0.95 -22.44
N THR A 225 15.39 1.61 -23.58
CA THR A 225 14.21 2.18 -24.22
C THR A 225 13.21 1.11 -24.71
N ALA A 226 11.91 1.35 -24.52
CA ALA A 226 10.82 0.49 -24.98
C ALA A 226 10.39 0.83 -26.42
N THR A 227 10.12 -0.19 -27.23
CA THR A 227 9.33 -0.07 -28.47
C THR A 227 8.23 -1.15 -28.46
N THR A 228 6.99 -0.71 -28.57
CA THR A 228 5.75 -1.51 -28.58
C THR A 228 5.55 -2.28 -29.87
N THR A 229 5.12 -3.55 -29.78
CA THR A 229 4.14 -4.19 -30.71
C THR A 229 3.43 -5.35 -30.01
N SER A 230 2.18 -5.59 -30.40
CA SER A 230 1.13 -6.29 -29.68
C SER A 230 0.94 -7.78 -30.03
N SER A 231 0.33 -8.50 -29.08
CA SER A 231 -0.58 -9.66 -29.18
C SER A 231 -0.04 -11.11 -29.20
N PHE A 232 -0.79 -11.97 -28.49
CA PHE A 232 -0.70 -13.44 -28.24
C PHE A 232 0.03 -13.91 -26.97
N SER A 233 -0.71 -13.98 -25.85
CA SER A 233 -0.44 -14.82 -24.63
C SER A 233 1.04 -15.11 -24.30
N GLU A 234 1.85 -14.07 -24.12
CA GLU A 234 3.29 -14.18 -23.82
C GLU A 234 3.58 -13.91 -22.33
N ASP A 235 3.23 -14.80 -21.40
CA ASP A 235 3.43 -14.46 -19.97
C ASP A 235 4.08 -15.53 -19.08
N PHE A 236 5.03 -16.33 -19.60
CA PHE A 236 5.89 -17.11 -18.68
C PHE A 236 7.38 -17.10 -19.01
N LEU A 237 7.75 -17.02 -20.29
CA LEU A 237 9.09 -16.67 -20.75
C LEU A 237 8.92 -15.74 -21.93
N LYS A 238 9.33 -14.47 -21.79
CA LYS A 238 9.28 -13.55 -22.93
C LYS A 238 10.05 -14.16 -24.10
N ARG A 239 9.44 -14.17 -25.29
CA ARG A 239 10.09 -14.70 -26.50
C ARG A 239 11.44 -14.02 -26.77
N SER A 240 11.57 -12.75 -26.37
CA SER A 240 12.83 -12.01 -26.38
C SER A 240 13.92 -12.65 -25.52
N CYS A 241 13.60 -13.11 -24.30
CA CYS A 241 14.58 -13.78 -23.44
C CYS A 241 15.06 -15.11 -24.06
N ILE A 242 14.15 -15.90 -24.64
CA ILE A 242 14.54 -17.15 -25.31
C ILE A 242 15.34 -16.85 -26.59
N GLY A 243 14.97 -15.83 -27.34
CA GLY A 243 15.70 -15.41 -28.55
C GLY A 243 17.10 -14.87 -28.24
N GLU A 244 17.25 -14.08 -27.17
CA GLU A 244 18.52 -13.49 -26.73
C GLU A 244 19.46 -14.53 -26.11
N PHE A 245 18.95 -15.40 -25.22
CA PHE A 245 19.78 -16.39 -24.54
C PHE A 245 19.91 -17.69 -25.33
N GLY A 246 18.85 -18.14 -26.00
CA GLY A 246 18.76 -19.44 -26.66
C GLY A 246 18.97 -19.43 -28.18
N GLY A 247 18.94 -18.26 -28.83
CA GLY A 247 18.95 -18.13 -30.29
C GLY A 247 17.58 -18.36 -30.92
N LYS A 248 17.34 -17.80 -32.13
CA LYS A 248 16.04 -17.88 -32.82
C LYS A 248 15.59 -19.32 -33.08
N ASP A 249 16.51 -20.20 -33.48
CA ASP A 249 16.24 -21.61 -33.76
C ASP A 249 15.70 -22.40 -32.55
N LEU A 250 15.99 -21.95 -31.32
CA LEU A 250 15.53 -22.61 -30.10
C LEU A 250 14.07 -22.25 -29.78
N LEU A 251 13.65 -21.03 -30.13
CA LEU A 251 12.27 -20.59 -29.98
C LEU A 251 11.36 -21.39 -30.91
N ASP A 252 11.77 -21.59 -32.17
CA ASP A 252 11.00 -22.37 -33.15
C ASP A 252 10.86 -23.84 -32.68
N LYS A 253 11.94 -24.45 -32.17
CA LYS A 253 11.90 -25.80 -31.58
C LYS A 253 11.01 -25.92 -30.34
N ILE A 254 10.87 -24.86 -29.55
CA ILE A 254 9.96 -24.83 -28.41
C ILE A 254 8.51 -24.75 -28.89
N ILE A 255 8.23 -23.89 -29.87
CA ILE A 255 6.90 -23.72 -30.46
C ILE A 255 6.41 -25.02 -31.11
N GLU A 256 7.31 -25.79 -31.73
CA GLU A 256 6.98 -27.07 -32.37
C GLU A 256 6.77 -28.24 -31.39
N LYS A 257 7.16 -28.10 -30.11
CA LYS A 257 6.98 -29.17 -29.10
C LYS A 257 5.58 -29.13 -28.50
N ASP A 258 4.84 -30.22 -28.64
CA ASP A 258 3.57 -30.44 -27.95
C ASP A 258 3.50 -31.88 -27.39
N PRO A 259 3.40 -32.09 -26.05
CA PRO A 259 3.37 -31.06 -24.99
C PRO A 259 4.76 -30.45 -24.71
N TRP A 260 4.79 -29.14 -24.48
CA TRP A 260 5.98 -28.45 -24.01
C TRP A 260 6.04 -28.38 -22.48
N TYR A 261 7.21 -28.68 -21.92
CA TYR A 261 7.54 -28.46 -20.51
C TYR A 261 8.59 -27.35 -20.41
N CYS A 262 8.39 -26.39 -19.51
CA CYS A 262 9.40 -25.35 -19.30
C CYS A 262 10.72 -25.95 -18.76
N PHE A 263 11.84 -25.27 -19.00
CA PHE A 263 13.18 -25.77 -18.64
C PHE A 263 13.37 -26.03 -17.13
N ILE A 264 12.58 -25.36 -16.28
CA ILE A 264 12.53 -25.63 -14.83
C ILE A 264 11.74 -26.92 -14.53
N CYS A 265 10.60 -27.14 -15.20
CA CYS A 265 9.81 -28.37 -15.03
C CYS A 265 10.55 -29.60 -15.56
N ALA A 266 11.19 -29.47 -16.72
CA ALA A 266 11.97 -30.53 -17.33
C ALA A 266 13.33 -30.74 -16.63
N MET A 267 13.79 -29.78 -15.82
CA MET A 267 15.16 -29.72 -15.30
C MET A 267 16.22 -29.85 -16.40
N GLU A 268 15.90 -29.32 -17.59
CA GLU A 268 16.73 -29.37 -18.78
C GLU A 268 17.39 -28.01 -19.02
N LYS A 269 18.62 -28.04 -19.51
CA LYS A 269 19.35 -26.82 -19.88
C LYS A 269 18.81 -26.26 -21.19
N LEU A 270 18.59 -24.95 -21.23
CA LEU A 270 18.10 -24.24 -22.42
C LEU A 270 19.15 -23.21 -22.87
N GLY A 271 20.04 -23.60 -23.79
CA GLY A 271 21.18 -22.76 -24.20
C GLY A 271 22.10 -22.46 -23.00
N PRO A 272 22.40 -21.20 -22.64
CA PRO A 272 23.13 -20.83 -21.44
C PRO A 272 22.28 -20.88 -20.15
N LEU A 273 20.95 -20.99 -20.26
CA LEU A 273 20.05 -21.02 -19.11
C LEU A 273 20.10 -22.40 -18.45
N ASN A 274 20.59 -22.45 -17.22
CA ASN A 274 20.69 -23.68 -16.45
C ASN A 274 19.73 -23.64 -15.25
N PRO A 275 18.77 -24.58 -15.13
CA PRO A 275 17.92 -24.66 -13.94
C PRO A 275 18.77 -25.02 -12.72
N GLN A 276 18.61 -24.26 -11.64
CA GLN A 276 19.30 -24.51 -10.37
C GLN A 276 18.49 -25.51 -9.55
N SER A 277 19.11 -26.59 -9.06
CA SER A 277 18.41 -27.63 -8.28
C SER A 277 17.84 -27.11 -6.95
N ASP A 278 18.43 -26.05 -6.40
CA ASP A 278 18.01 -25.38 -5.16
C ASP A 278 17.15 -24.12 -5.40
N TRP A 279 16.60 -23.93 -6.61
CA TRP A 279 15.88 -22.70 -6.98
C TRP A 279 14.75 -22.34 -6.01
N LYS A 280 14.04 -23.32 -5.44
CA LYS A 280 12.98 -23.09 -4.44
C LYS A 280 13.50 -22.39 -3.19
N LYS A 281 14.68 -22.81 -2.69
CA LYS A 281 15.33 -22.21 -1.52
C LYS A 281 15.82 -20.80 -1.82
N ARG A 282 16.42 -20.60 -3.01
CA ARG A 282 16.87 -19.28 -3.47
C ARG A 282 15.70 -18.31 -3.64
N LEU A 283 14.60 -18.78 -4.21
CA LEU A 283 13.39 -17.99 -4.38
C LEU A 283 12.82 -17.57 -3.02
N SER A 284 12.72 -18.51 -2.06
CA SER A 284 12.32 -18.19 -0.69
C SER A 284 13.21 -17.10 -0.10
N SER A 285 14.53 -17.28 -0.14
CA SER A 285 15.50 -16.29 0.34
C SER A 285 15.36 -14.92 -0.33
N LEU A 286 14.91 -14.86 -1.59
CA LEU A 286 14.69 -13.60 -2.30
C LEU A 286 13.49 -12.84 -1.72
N PHE A 287 12.44 -13.55 -1.30
CA PHE A 287 11.21 -12.95 -0.76
C PHE A 287 11.24 -12.72 0.75
N ASN A 288 12.23 -13.29 1.45
CA ASN A 288 12.36 -13.17 2.89
C ASN A 288 13.20 -11.95 3.25
N ASN A 289 12.55 -10.99 3.92
CA ASN A 289 13.23 -9.84 4.52
C ASN A 289 13.83 -10.25 5.87
N GLU A 290 14.97 -9.68 6.26
CA GLU A 290 15.71 -10.01 7.50
C GLU A 290 14.87 -9.93 8.80
N ASN A 291 13.73 -9.22 8.76
CA ASN A 291 12.86 -8.95 9.91
C ASN A 291 11.62 -9.85 10.03
N VAL A 292 11.41 -10.83 9.13
CA VAL A 292 10.26 -11.74 9.16
C VAL A 292 10.75 -13.18 9.20
N ARG A 293 10.40 -13.92 10.26
CA ARG A 293 10.74 -15.35 10.37
C ARG A 293 9.98 -16.16 9.32
N ASP A 294 10.72 -17.08 8.69
CA ASP A 294 10.17 -18.14 7.85
C ASP A 294 9.48 -19.19 8.71
N ASP A 295 8.15 -19.12 8.72
CA ASP A 295 7.30 -20.13 9.37
C ASP A 295 6.91 -21.25 8.38
N ILE A 296 7.44 -21.24 7.15
CA ILE A 296 7.09 -22.17 6.07
C ILE A 296 8.24 -23.13 5.81
N ASP A 297 7.97 -24.42 5.94
CA ASP A 297 8.92 -25.46 5.57
C ASP A 297 8.74 -25.82 4.09
N LEU A 298 9.72 -25.42 3.27
CA LEU A 298 9.70 -25.68 1.82
C LEU A 298 9.73 -27.19 1.48
N THR A 299 10.14 -28.05 2.42
CA THR A 299 10.18 -29.51 2.22
C THR A 299 8.80 -30.16 2.29
N LEU A 300 7.82 -29.46 2.88
CA LEU A 300 6.45 -29.95 3.04
C LEU A 300 5.54 -29.64 1.85
N PHE A 301 6.05 -28.95 0.82
CA PHE A 301 5.28 -28.73 -0.40
C PHE A 301 5.12 -30.03 -1.19
N PRO A 302 3.88 -30.43 -1.53
CA PRO A 302 3.65 -31.61 -2.33
C PRO A 302 4.24 -31.43 -3.75
N ASN A 303 4.63 -32.54 -4.38
CA ASN A 303 5.14 -32.52 -5.75
C ASN A 303 4.05 -32.14 -6.76
N GLU A 304 2.81 -32.51 -6.47
CA GLU A 304 1.62 -32.17 -7.26
C GLU A 304 0.76 -31.16 -6.51
N LYS A 305 0.13 -30.23 -7.25
CA LYS A 305 -0.79 -29.25 -6.67
C LYS A 305 -2.02 -29.97 -6.13
N GLN A 306 -2.32 -29.76 -4.86
CA GLN A 306 -3.52 -30.26 -4.21
C GLN A 306 -4.52 -29.10 -3.99
N PRO A 307 -5.83 -29.36 -4.00
CA PRO A 307 -6.82 -28.36 -3.61
C PRO A 307 -6.60 -27.95 -2.15
N ILE A 308 -6.80 -26.66 -1.83
CA ILE A 308 -6.55 -26.13 -0.48
C ILE A 308 -7.80 -26.14 0.39
N ARG A 309 -7.60 -26.24 1.71
CA ARG A 309 -8.65 -26.11 2.72
C ARG A 309 -8.54 -24.76 3.40
N VAL A 310 -9.61 -23.98 3.41
CA VAL A 310 -9.59 -22.57 3.86
C VAL A 310 -10.49 -22.38 5.07
N LEU A 311 -10.02 -21.65 6.08
CA LEU A 311 -10.83 -21.14 7.18
C LEU A 311 -10.83 -19.61 7.16
N SER A 312 -12.00 -19.01 6.97
CA SER A 312 -12.21 -17.57 7.01
C SER A 312 -12.95 -17.16 8.27
N LEU A 313 -12.34 -16.30 9.08
CA LEU A 313 -12.91 -15.76 10.31
C LEU A 313 -13.38 -14.33 10.08
N PHE A 314 -14.58 -13.98 10.57
CA PHE A 314 -15.19 -12.67 10.31
C PHE A 314 -15.36 -12.43 8.81
N ASP A 315 -15.91 -13.43 8.14
CA ASP A 315 -15.83 -13.57 6.68
C ASP A 315 -16.61 -12.49 5.92
N GLY A 316 -17.62 -11.91 6.56
CA GLY A 316 -18.54 -10.97 5.95
C GLY A 316 -19.18 -11.57 4.71
N ILE A 317 -19.00 -10.92 3.57
CA ILE A 317 -19.57 -11.32 2.28
C ILE A 317 -18.70 -12.34 1.50
N ALA A 318 -17.84 -13.10 2.18
CA ALA A 318 -16.94 -14.11 1.60
C ALA A 318 -15.97 -13.57 0.53
N THR A 319 -15.43 -12.37 0.74
CA THR A 319 -14.46 -11.74 -0.19
C THR A 319 -13.25 -12.64 -0.44
N GLY A 320 -12.81 -13.39 0.58
CA GLY A 320 -11.70 -14.33 0.45
C GLY A 320 -11.99 -15.47 -0.53
N LYS A 321 -13.23 -15.98 -0.57
CA LYS A 321 -13.65 -17.01 -1.53
C LYS A 321 -13.59 -16.49 -2.96
N ILE A 322 -14.16 -15.30 -3.21
CA ILE A 322 -14.14 -14.66 -4.53
C ILE A 322 -12.69 -14.48 -5.01
N ALA A 323 -11.81 -13.94 -4.17
CA ALA A 323 -10.41 -13.71 -4.54
C ALA A 323 -9.69 -15.02 -4.89
N LEU A 324 -9.94 -16.11 -4.17
CA LEU A 324 -9.33 -17.42 -4.47
C LEU A 324 -9.87 -18.03 -5.77
N ASP A 325 -11.17 -17.88 -6.03
CA ASP A 325 -11.81 -18.34 -7.27
C ASP A 325 -11.27 -17.57 -8.49
N GLU A 326 -11.14 -16.24 -8.40
CA GLU A 326 -10.58 -15.39 -9.46
C GLU A 326 -9.09 -15.69 -9.72
N LEU A 327 -8.35 -16.10 -8.69
CA LEU A 327 -6.96 -16.57 -8.84
C LEU A 327 -6.86 -17.98 -9.44
N GLY A 328 -7.98 -18.67 -9.66
CA GLY A 328 -8.00 -20.04 -10.17
C GLY A 328 -7.39 -21.06 -9.21
N ILE A 329 -7.38 -20.76 -7.91
CA ILE A 329 -6.88 -21.69 -6.89
C ILE A 329 -7.97 -22.73 -6.62
N ASN A 330 -7.63 -24.01 -6.73
CA ASN A 330 -8.57 -25.07 -6.44
C ASN A 330 -8.82 -25.19 -4.93
N ILE A 331 -10.08 -25.11 -4.51
CA ILE A 331 -10.49 -25.14 -3.10
C ILE A 331 -11.22 -26.45 -2.83
N GLU A 332 -10.72 -27.24 -1.89
CA GLU A 332 -11.39 -28.46 -1.44
C GLU A 332 -12.65 -28.11 -0.64
N ILE A 333 -12.47 -27.20 0.33
CA ILE A 333 -13.52 -26.79 1.26
C ILE A 333 -13.21 -25.39 1.80
N TYR A 334 -14.26 -24.59 1.93
CA TYR A 334 -14.20 -23.25 2.48
C TYR A 334 -15.08 -23.14 3.73
N TYR A 335 -14.45 -23.03 4.89
CA TYR A 335 -15.12 -22.82 6.16
C TYR A 335 -15.24 -21.33 6.47
N SER A 336 -16.43 -20.89 6.88
CA SER A 336 -16.72 -19.48 7.17
C SER A 336 -17.28 -19.31 8.60
N CYS A 337 -16.72 -18.38 9.36
CA CYS A 337 -17.27 -17.93 10.64
C CYS A 337 -17.85 -16.51 10.46
N GLU A 338 -19.17 -16.41 10.42
CA GLU A 338 -19.91 -15.15 10.31
C GLU A 338 -21.24 -15.26 11.08
N ILE A 339 -21.66 -14.16 11.70
CA ILE A 339 -22.87 -14.06 12.52
C ILE A 339 -23.88 -13.05 11.96
N ASP A 340 -23.43 -12.11 11.12
CA ASP A 340 -24.29 -11.12 10.48
C ASP A 340 -25.22 -11.80 9.46
N GLN A 341 -26.53 -11.67 9.68
CA GLN A 341 -27.53 -12.37 8.86
C GLN A 341 -27.55 -11.87 7.42
N GLU A 342 -27.31 -10.58 7.18
CA GLU A 342 -27.28 -10.01 5.83
C GLU A 342 -26.08 -10.54 5.05
N ALA A 343 -24.91 -10.58 5.68
CA ALA A 343 -23.70 -11.17 5.11
C ALA A 343 -23.88 -12.66 4.79
N LEU A 344 -24.50 -13.43 5.69
CA LEU A 344 -24.83 -14.84 5.48
C LEU A 344 -25.83 -15.03 4.32
N LEU A 345 -26.77 -14.11 4.11
CA LEU A 345 -27.69 -14.18 2.98
C LEU A 345 -26.97 -13.92 1.65
N VAL A 346 -26.12 -12.89 1.60
CA VAL A 346 -25.32 -12.58 0.40
C VAL A 346 -24.44 -13.76 0.00
N THR A 347 -23.76 -14.37 0.97
CA THR A 347 -22.85 -15.51 0.71
C THR A 347 -23.60 -16.76 0.24
N LYS A 348 -24.76 -17.09 0.83
CA LYS A 348 -25.60 -18.22 0.39
C LYS A 348 -26.12 -18.04 -1.04
N VAL A 349 -26.45 -16.81 -1.44
CA VAL A 349 -26.91 -16.51 -2.80
C VAL A 349 -25.76 -16.57 -3.80
N ASN A 350 -24.60 -15.99 -3.46
CA ASN A 350 -23.48 -15.87 -4.40
C ASN A 350 -22.60 -17.13 -4.50
N HIS A 351 -22.56 -17.95 -3.45
CA HIS A 351 -21.66 -19.11 -3.36
C HIS A 351 -22.39 -20.44 -3.13
N GLU A 352 -23.73 -20.44 -3.12
CA GLU A 352 -24.58 -21.62 -2.97
C GLU A 352 -24.10 -22.55 -1.83
N ASN A 353 -23.90 -23.84 -2.13
CA ASN A 353 -23.45 -24.88 -1.20
C ASN A 353 -21.92 -25.02 -1.12
N GLN A 354 -21.14 -24.06 -1.63
CA GLN A 354 -19.68 -24.14 -1.65
C GLN A 354 -19.01 -23.69 -0.34
N ILE A 355 -19.78 -23.15 0.61
CA ILE A 355 -19.29 -22.63 1.89
C ILE A 355 -19.91 -23.43 3.04
N VAL A 356 -19.06 -23.85 3.98
CA VAL A 356 -19.47 -24.49 5.24
C VAL A 356 -19.46 -23.45 6.36
N TYR A 357 -20.65 -23.07 6.83
CA TYR A 357 -20.81 -22.06 7.87
C TYR A 357 -20.64 -22.67 9.26
N LEU A 358 -19.65 -22.17 10.02
CA LEU A 358 -19.35 -22.61 11.38
C LEU A 358 -19.98 -21.71 12.46
N GLY A 359 -20.52 -20.55 12.07
CA GLY A 359 -21.20 -19.61 12.97
C GLY A 359 -20.23 -18.71 13.75
N ASP A 360 -20.53 -18.48 15.03
CA ASP A 360 -19.76 -17.57 15.88
C ASP A 360 -18.36 -18.12 16.20
N VAL A 361 -17.34 -17.32 15.91
CA VAL A 361 -15.93 -17.66 16.14
C VAL A 361 -15.63 -18.06 17.60
N ARG A 362 -16.37 -17.50 18.58
CA ARG A 362 -16.20 -17.78 20.00
C ARG A 362 -16.61 -19.22 20.36
N GLY A 363 -17.48 -19.82 19.55
CA GLY A 363 -17.91 -21.22 19.71
C GLY A 363 -16.92 -22.24 19.14
N ILE A 364 -15.88 -21.79 18.43
CA ILE A 364 -14.92 -22.71 17.78
C ILE A 364 -13.95 -23.27 18.81
N THR A 365 -14.21 -24.51 19.25
CA THR A 365 -13.35 -25.23 20.19
C THR A 365 -12.14 -25.87 19.50
N ARG A 366 -11.19 -26.37 20.29
CA ARG A 366 -10.04 -27.09 19.77
C ARG A 366 -10.45 -28.40 19.07
N GLU A 367 -11.43 -29.11 19.62
CA GLU A 367 -11.95 -30.35 19.06
C GLU A 367 -12.56 -30.09 17.68
N LYS A 368 -13.29 -28.97 17.54
CA LYS A 368 -13.83 -28.57 16.23
C LYS A 368 -12.71 -28.24 15.24
N LEU A 369 -11.64 -27.58 15.68
CA LEU A 369 -10.47 -27.32 14.84
C LEU A 369 -9.78 -28.62 14.41
N GLU A 370 -9.65 -29.60 15.30
CA GLU A 370 -9.09 -30.92 14.97
C GLU A 370 -9.99 -31.69 13.97
N GLU A 371 -11.31 -31.55 14.06
CA GLU A 371 -12.29 -32.14 13.12
C GLU A 371 -12.17 -31.56 11.70
N ILE A 372 -12.06 -30.24 11.57
CA ILE A 372 -12.00 -29.57 10.25
C ILE A 372 -10.59 -29.54 9.65
N SER A 373 -9.57 -29.85 10.45
CA SER A 373 -8.17 -29.84 10.03
C SER A 373 -7.82 -31.00 9.07
N PRO A 374 -6.77 -30.88 8.24
CA PRO A 374 -5.86 -29.74 8.13
C PRO A 374 -6.51 -28.50 7.51
N ILE A 375 -5.99 -27.33 7.83
CA ILE A 375 -6.33 -26.05 7.18
C ILE A 375 -5.05 -25.53 6.53
N ASP A 376 -5.07 -25.23 5.25
CA ASP A 376 -3.88 -24.73 4.54
C ASP A 376 -3.82 -23.20 4.57
N LEU A 377 -4.97 -22.53 4.64
CA LEU A 377 -5.08 -21.08 4.65
C LEU A 377 -6.09 -20.60 5.71
N LEU A 378 -5.60 -19.81 6.68
CA LEU A 378 -6.42 -19.07 7.64
C LEU A 378 -6.48 -17.58 7.26
N ILE A 379 -7.66 -17.02 7.05
CA ILE A 379 -7.82 -15.59 6.82
C ILE A 379 -8.79 -14.97 7.82
N GLY A 380 -8.65 -13.68 8.13
CA GLY A 380 -9.68 -12.98 8.88
C GLY A 380 -9.42 -11.50 9.11
N GLY A 381 -10.50 -10.74 9.29
CA GLY A 381 -10.47 -9.31 9.59
C GLY A 381 -11.47 -8.98 10.69
N SER A 382 -11.01 -8.94 11.94
CA SER A 382 -11.92 -8.68 13.08
C SER A 382 -12.55 -7.27 12.98
N PRO A 383 -13.78 -7.06 13.46
CA PRO A 383 -14.47 -5.78 13.31
C PRO A 383 -13.68 -4.58 13.86
N CYS A 384 -13.45 -3.59 13.01
CA CYS A 384 -12.55 -2.47 13.29
C CYS A 384 -13.16 -1.32 14.12
N ASN A 385 -14.45 -1.40 14.47
CA ASN A 385 -15.21 -0.29 15.04
C ASN A 385 -14.64 0.21 16.37
N ASP A 386 -14.17 -0.69 17.23
CA ASP A 386 -13.61 -0.34 18.55
C ASP A 386 -12.11 -0.07 18.56
N VAL A 387 -11.42 -0.30 17.43
CA VAL A 387 -9.98 -0.04 17.29
C VAL A 387 -9.67 1.15 16.38
N SER A 388 -10.62 1.57 15.55
CA SER A 388 -10.49 2.72 14.66
C SER A 388 -10.51 4.05 15.43
N ILE A 389 -9.53 4.94 15.14
CA ILE A 389 -9.51 6.31 15.67
C ILE A 389 -10.73 7.11 15.20
N ALA A 390 -11.32 6.75 14.05
CA ALA A 390 -12.48 7.43 13.48
C ALA A 390 -13.78 7.23 14.28
N ASN A 391 -13.81 6.29 15.23
CA ASN A 391 -14.96 6.09 16.12
C ASN A 391 -14.76 6.82 17.48
N PRO A 392 -15.55 7.86 17.79
CA PRO A 392 -15.49 8.55 19.08
C PRO A 392 -15.92 7.67 20.26
N LYS A 393 -16.79 6.67 20.03
CA LYS A 393 -17.34 5.76 21.06
C LYS A 393 -16.55 4.44 21.20
N ARG A 394 -15.34 4.39 20.66
CA ARG A 394 -14.49 3.19 20.66
C ARG A 394 -14.23 2.66 22.06
N ARG A 395 -14.37 1.33 22.23
CA ARG A 395 -14.12 0.62 23.48
C ARG A 395 -12.70 0.07 23.64
N GLY A 396 -11.94 0.00 22.55
CA GLY A 396 -10.56 -0.48 22.54
C GLY A 396 -10.45 -2.00 22.33
N LEU A 397 -9.21 -2.51 22.43
CA LEU A 397 -8.90 -3.91 22.10
C LEU A 397 -9.31 -4.91 23.20
N TYR A 398 -9.41 -4.48 24.45
CA TYR A 398 -9.53 -5.37 25.61
C TYR A 398 -10.90 -5.34 26.28
N ASP A 399 -11.83 -4.51 25.80
CA ASP A 399 -13.17 -4.46 26.37
C ASP A 399 -13.90 -5.78 26.06
N PRO A 400 -14.31 -6.56 27.08
CA PRO A 400 -15.04 -7.82 26.89
C PRO A 400 -16.39 -7.65 26.18
N GLU A 401 -16.98 -6.45 26.24
CA GLU A 401 -18.21 -6.08 25.56
C GLU A 401 -17.95 -5.36 24.21
N GLY A 402 -16.69 -5.18 23.83
CA GLY A 402 -16.28 -4.54 22.58
C GLY A 402 -15.94 -5.55 21.49
N THR A 403 -15.91 -5.10 20.23
CA THR A 403 -15.52 -5.94 19.10
C THR A 403 -14.01 -6.12 18.97
N GLY A 404 -13.22 -5.32 19.68
CA GLY A 404 -11.76 -5.39 19.69
C GLY A 404 -11.23 -6.73 20.25
N ILE A 405 -11.97 -7.36 21.18
CA ILE A 405 -11.58 -8.63 21.78
C ILE A 405 -11.52 -9.78 20.76
N LEU A 406 -12.23 -9.66 19.64
CA LEU A 406 -12.30 -10.68 18.60
C LEU A 406 -10.95 -10.92 17.90
N PHE A 407 -10.00 -9.99 18.00
CA PHE A 407 -8.61 -10.25 17.62
C PHE A 407 -8.02 -11.42 18.41
N PHE A 408 -8.32 -11.55 19.70
CA PHE A 408 -7.80 -12.64 20.51
C PHE A 408 -8.40 -13.99 20.14
N GLU A 409 -9.63 -14.02 19.62
CA GLU A 409 -10.21 -15.25 19.04
C GLU A 409 -9.48 -15.67 17.77
N TYR A 410 -9.15 -14.72 16.88
CA TYR A 410 -8.29 -14.99 15.73
C TYR A 410 -6.95 -15.59 16.18
N PHE A 411 -6.28 -14.94 17.13
CA PHE A 411 -5.00 -15.41 17.64
C PHE A 411 -5.09 -16.79 18.28
N ARG A 412 -6.14 -17.06 19.08
CA ARG A 412 -6.40 -18.36 19.69
C ARG A 412 -6.53 -19.45 18.63
N ILE A 413 -7.31 -19.21 17.57
CA ILE A 413 -7.50 -20.17 16.48
C ILE A 413 -6.19 -20.39 15.71
N LEU A 414 -5.47 -19.31 15.38
CA LEU A 414 -4.17 -19.39 14.71
C LEU A 414 -3.19 -20.28 15.49
N GLN A 415 -3.05 -20.08 16.81
CA GLN A 415 -2.13 -20.90 17.62
C GLN A 415 -2.54 -22.38 17.66
N ASN A 416 -3.84 -22.67 17.72
CA ASN A 416 -4.32 -24.06 17.68
C ASN A 416 -4.04 -24.70 16.31
N LEU A 417 -4.32 -24.01 15.21
CA LEU A 417 -4.05 -24.51 13.87
C LEU A 417 -2.56 -24.71 13.60
N LEU A 418 -1.68 -23.79 14.06
CA LEU A 418 -0.23 -23.98 13.97
C LEU A 418 0.21 -25.27 14.68
N CYS A 419 -0.33 -25.56 15.87
CA CYS A 419 -0.04 -26.78 16.61
C CYS A 419 -0.56 -28.04 15.90
N ILE A 420 -1.78 -28.00 15.37
CA ILE A 420 -2.41 -29.12 14.65
C ILE A 420 -1.65 -29.41 13.35
N ASN A 421 -1.42 -28.40 12.52
CA ASN A 421 -0.73 -28.54 11.25
C ASN A 421 0.72 -29.02 11.42
N SER A 422 1.42 -28.56 12.45
CA SER A 422 2.77 -29.07 12.77
C SER A 422 2.77 -30.57 13.06
N LYS A 423 1.76 -31.09 13.79
CA LYS A 423 1.61 -32.55 14.02
C LYS A 423 1.27 -33.31 12.75
N LEU A 424 0.53 -32.69 11.85
CA LEU A 424 0.16 -33.25 10.54
C LEU A 424 1.28 -33.07 9.49
N ASN A 425 2.41 -32.46 9.85
CA ASN A 425 3.50 -32.13 8.94
C ASN A 425 3.02 -31.35 7.70
N ARG A 426 2.14 -30.36 7.90
CA ARG A 426 1.66 -29.45 6.85
C ARG A 426 1.97 -28.01 7.21
N ASN A 427 2.25 -27.20 6.19
CA ASN A 427 2.35 -25.75 6.36
C ASN A 427 0.96 -25.14 6.63
N LEU A 428 0.92 -24.02 7.34
CA LEU A 428 -0.26 -23.17 7.47
C LEU A 428 0.09 -21.78 6.94
N PHE A 429 -0.62 -21.33 5.92
CA PHE A 429 -0.61 -19.93 5.53
C PHE A 429 -1.69 -19.17 6.30
N TRP A 430 -1.41 -17.94 6.69
CA TRP A 430 -2.37 -17.13 7.41
C TRP A 430 -2.25 -15.64 7.09
N LEU A 431 -3.39 -14.94 7.18
CA LEU A 431 -3.52 -13.52 6.91
C LEU A 431 -4.55 -12.89 7.84
N PHE A 432 -4.13 -11.89 8.61
CA PHE A 432 -4.98 -11.05 9.43
C PHE A 432 -5.00 -9.62 8.89
N GLU A 433 -6.18 -9.03 8.73
CA GLU A 433 -6.38 -7.66 8.27
C GLU A 433 -6.97 -6.77 9.36
N ASN A 434 -6.56 -5.50 9.39
CA ASN A 434 -7.29 -4.46 10.13
C ASN A 434 -6.97 -3.03 9.62
N VAL A 435 -7.66 -2.03 10.14
CA VAL A 435 -7.55 -0.62 9.72
C VAL A 435 -6.18 -0.02 10.00
N ALA A 436 -5.62 0.71 9.02
CA ALA A 436 -4.37 1.45 9.22
C ALA A 436 -4.53 2.65 10.16
N SER A 437 -5.75 3.14 10.35
CA SER A 437 -6.08 4.24 11.25
C SER A 437 -6.28 3.80 12.72
N MET A 438 -5.84 2.60 13.11
CA MET A 438 -5.83 2.21 14.51
C MET A 438 -4.77 2.98 15.29
N ARG A 439 -4.90 3.07 16.62
CA ARG A 439 -3.84 3.67 17.45
C ARG A 439 -2.58 2.80 17.43
N ASP A 440 -1.41 3.44 17.46
CA ASP A 440 -0.12 2.75 17.48
C ASP A 440 0.02 1.75 18.63
N CYS A 441 -0.57 2.04 19.79
CA CYS A 441 -0.55 1.11 20.92
C CYS A 441 -1.28 -0.22 20.62
N TYR A 442 -2.38 -0.20 19.87
CA TYR A 442 -3.08 -1.42 19.46
C TYR A 442 -2.33 -2.16 18.37
N LYS A 443 -1.75 -1.44 17.42
CA LYS A 443 -0.85 -2.00 16.41
C LYS A 443 0.31 -2.75 17.09
N ILE A 444 1.00 -2.11 18.03
CA ILE A 444 2.12 -2.73 18.78
C ILE A 444 1.68 -4.00 19.51
N VAL A 445 0.47 -4.03 20.06
CA VAL A 445 -0.06 -5.25 20.69
C VAL A 445 -0.26 -6.34 19.65
N ILE A 446 -0.95 -6.05 18.54
CA ILE A 446 -1.18 -7.02 17.46
C ILE A 446 0.16 -7.54 16.93
N ASP A 447 1.14 -6.66 16.69
CA ASP A 447 2.49 -7.00 16.24
C ASP A 447 3.17 -7.99 17.20
N ARG A 448 3.01 -7.79 18.52
CA ARG A 448 3.58 -8.66 19.55
C ARG A 448 2.91 -10.04 19.58
N PHE A 449 1.58 -10.07 19.52
CA PHE A 449 0.83 -11.34 19.53
C PHE A 449 1.10 -12.15 18.26
N LEU A 450 1.11 -11.50 17.10
CA LEU A 450 1.35 -12.15 15.81
C LEU A 450 2.84 -12.37 15.51
N GLY A 451 3.74 -11.82 16.34
CA GLY A 451 5.18 -11.99 16.26
C GLY A 451 5.85 -11.31 15.05
N ARG A 452 5.15 -10.37 14.39
CA ARG A 452 5.65 -9.67 13.18
C ARG A 452 4.93 -8.33 12.97
N PRO A 453 5.58 -7.35 12.32
CA PRO A 453 4.91 -6.12 11.90
C PRO A 453 3.92 -6.38 10.74
N PRO A 454 3.02 -5.44 10.43
CA PRO A 454 2.14 -5.55 9.28
C PRO A 454 2.81 -5.05 8.00
N ALA A 455 2.36 -5.58 6.88
CA ALA A 455 2.45 -4.92 5.58
C ALA A 455 1.34 -3.87 5.45
N LEU A 456 1.68 -2.68 4.99
CA LEU A 456 0.72 -1.60 4.74
C LEU A 456 0.35 -1.57 3.26
N TYR A 457 -0.91 -1.85 2.96
CA TYR A 457 -1.47 -1.73 1.62
C TYR A 457 -2.61 -0.72 1.61
N ASP A 458 -2.63 0.14 0.60
CA ASP A 458 -3.73 1.08 0.38
C ASP A 458 -4.42 0.73 -0.94
N SER A 459 -5.73 0.48 -0.87
CA SER A 459 -6.55 0.17 -2.06
C SER A 459 -6.48 1.26 -3.13
N ARG A 460 -5.96 2.46 -2.81
CA ARG A 460 -5.71 3.54 -3.78
C ARG A 460 -4.82 3.13 -4.95
N PHE A 461 -3.95 2.14 -4.75
CA PHE A 461 -3.00 1.68 -5.78
C PHE A 461 -3.64 0.67 -6.75
N PHE A 462 -4.83 0.16 -6.41
CA PHE A 462 -5.50 -0.91 -7.16
C PHE A 462 -6.95 -0.56 -7.54
N SER A 463 -7.53 0.47 -6.91
CA SER A 463 -8.92 0.86 -7.05
C SER A 463 -9.11 2.36 -6.84
N ALA A 464 -10.31 2.87 -7.10
CA ALA A 464 -10.67 4.27 -6.84
C ALA A 464 -10.92 4.58 -5.35
N GLN A 465 -10.69 3.63 -4.43
CA GLN A 465 -10.96 3.79 -3.00
C GLN A 465 -9.66 4.05 -2.22
N ASN A 466 -9.66 5.11 -1.41
CA ASN A 466 -8.62 5.34 -0.41
C ASN A 466 -8.92 4.52 0.85
N ARG A 467 -8.21 3.41 1.03
CA ARG A 467 -8.47 2.44 2.10
C ARG A 467 -7.15 1.77 2.49
N ALA A 468 -6.34 2.51 3.25
CA ALA A 468 -5.14 1.98 3.89
C ALA A 468 -5.50 0.93 4.95
N ARG A 469 -4.84 -0.23 4.89
CA ARG A 469 -5.03 -1.40 5.75
C ARG A 469 -3.70 -2.05 6.10
N TYR A 470 -3.63 -2.56 7.32
CA TYR A 470 -2.55 -3.37 7.80
C TYR A 470 -2.88 -4.84 7.60
N PHE A 471 -1.91 -5.58 7.07
CA PHE A 471 -1.97 -7.01 6.84
C PHE A 471 -0.82 -7.70 7.56
N TRP A 472 -1.13 -8.61 8.47
CA TRP A 472 -0.16 -9.48 9.13
C TRP A 472 -0.30 -10.88 8.57
N GLY A 473 0.80 -11.56 8.29
CA GLY A 473 0.70 -12.91 7.78
C GLY A 473 2.04 -13.51 7.41
N ASN A 474 1.99 -14.69 6.82
CA ASN A 474 3.17 -15.38 6.29
C ASN A 474 3.02 -15.69 4.79
N ILE A 475 2.11 -15.01 4.08
CA ILE A 475 1.98 -15.18 2.62
C ILE A 475 3.27 -14.70 1.94
N PRO A 476 3.94 -15.55 1.14
CA PRO A 476 5.21 -15.20 0.50
C PRO A 476 5.12 -13.90 -0.31
N GLY A 477 6.07 -12.99 -0.11
CA GLY A 477 6.16 -11.73 -0.84
C GLY A 477 5.24 -10.60 -0.35
N MET A 478 4.37 -10.83 0.63
CA MET A 478 3.42 -9.80 1.11
C MET A 478 4.07 -8.59 1.80
N TYR A 479 5.36 -8.66 2.13
CA TYR A 479 6.09 -7.56 2.79
C TYR A 479 6.90 -6.71 1.81
N ARG A 480 6.77 -6.95 0.51
CA ARG A 480 7.45 -6.14 -0.51
C ARG A 480 6.73 -4.83 -0.76
N CYS A 481 7.50 -3.78 -1.03
CA CYS A 481 6.99 -2.44 -1.29
C CYS A 481 6.02 -2.44 -2.50
N PRO A 482 4.80 -1.85 -2.38
CA PRO A 482 3.80 -1.81 -3.46
C PRO A 482 4.29 -1.16 -4.76
N LYS A 483 5.32 -0.31 -4.72
CA LYS A 483 5.93 0.29 -5.93
C LYS A 483 6.46 -0.77 -6.92
N TYR A 484 6.85 -1.96 -6.43
CA TYR A 484 7.29 -3.06 -7.29
C TYR A 484 6.13 -3.97 -7.76
N ALA A 485 4.96 -3.90 -7.13
CA ALA A 485 3.77 -4.64 -7.56
C ALA A 485 3.11 -3.99 -8.80
N LEU A 486 3.24 -2.67 -8.96
CA LEU A 486 2.79 -1.94 -10.16
C LEU A 486 3.61 -2.33 -11.42
N LEU A 487 4.91 -2.57 -11.28
CA LEU A 487 5.77 -3.04 -12.38
C LEU A 487 5.40 -4.43 -12.91
N LEU A 488 4.63 -5.23 -12.15
CA LEU A 488 4.14 -6.55 -12.57
C LEU A 488 2.73 -6.47 -13.19
N LEU A 489 1.91 -5.50 -12.78
CA LEU A 489 0.57 -5.26 -13.35
C LEU A 489 0.63 -4.45 -14.66
N GLU A 490 1.64 -3.58 -14.85
CA GLU A 490 1.84 -2.86 -16.11
C GLU A 490 2.30 -3.76 -17.27
N GLN A 491 2.65 -5.02 -17.01
CA GLN A 491 3.06 -5.98 -18.05
C GLN A 491 1.91 -6.87 -18.54
N THR A 492 0.70 -6.75 -17.96
CA THR A 492 -0.46 -7.61 -18.28
C THR A 492 -1.65 -6.86 -18.88
N VAL A 493 -1.44 -5.66 -19.44
CA VAL A 493 -2.46 -4.93 -20.23
C VAL A 493 -2.00 -4.67 -21.65
#